data_AF-A0AAU4C402-F1
#
_entry.id   AF-A0AAU4C402-F1
#
_cell.length_a   1.000
_cell.length_b   1.000
_cell.length_c   1.000
_cell.angle_alpha   90.00
_cell.angle_beta   90.00
_cell.angle_gamma   90.00
#
_symmetry.space_group_name_H-M   'P 1'
#
loop_
_entity.id
_entity.type
_entity.pdbx_description
1 polymer ?
#
loop_
_entity_poly.entity_id
_entity_poly.type
_entity_poly.pdbx_seq_one_letter_code
_entity_poly.pdbx_strand_id
1 'polypeptide(L)'
;MADGYVAHPEPGGLIPWSESLSGDVFYWRVTGSDPESWPVVVNSRNLEWWECDGGALSFLVGIIDGSIERRGLPSDVPGSDPKVRAYPG
;
A
#
# COMPACT_ATOMS: atom_id res chain seq x y z
N MET A 1 -5.73 11.88 -12.15
CA MET A 1 -6.41 12.38 -10.93
C MET A 1 -6.32 11.25 -9.90
N ALA A 2 -6.14 11.55 -8.61
CA ALA A 2 -5.94 10.53 -7.57
C ALA A 2 -7.26 9.86 -7.14
N ASP A 3 -8.08 9.41 -8.09
CA ASP A 3 -9.36 8.71 -7.88
C ASP A 3 -10.27 9.21 -6.74
N GLY A 4 -10.31 10.54 -6.51
CA GLY A 4 -11.10 11.16 -5.44
C GLY A 4 -10.44 11.19 -4.06
N TYR A 5 -9.23 10.64 -3.91
CA TYR A 5 -8.41 10.78 -2.71
C TYR A 5 -7.83 12.19 -2.57
N VAL A 6 -7.66 12.61 -1.33
CA VAL A 6 -7.07 13.89 -0.92
C VAL A 6 -5.80 13.65 -0.10
N ALA A 7 -4.94 14.65 0.00
CA ALA A 7 -3.75 14.56 0.85
C ALA A 7 -4.11 14.85 2.31
N HIS A 8 -3.47 14.15 3.26
CA HIS A 8 -3.51 14.56 4.67
C HIS A 8 -2.96 16.01 4.81
N PRO A 9 -3.56 16.90 5.64
CA PRO A 9 -4.49 16.64 6.74
C PRO A 9 -5.99 16.69 6.41
N GLU A 10 -6.39 16.75 5.13
CA GLU A 10 -7.81 16.73 4.79
C GLU A 10 -8.49 15.44 5.32
N PRO A 11 -9.77 15.49 5.73
CA PRO A 11 -10.49 14.32 6.22
C PRO A 11 -10.45 13.15 5.24
N GLY A 12 -10.00 11.98 5.70
CA GLY A 12 -9.80 10.81 4.84
C GLY A 12 -8.55 10.89 3.95
N GLY A 13 -7.63 11.81 4.26
CA GLY A 13 -6.44 12.05 3.47
C GLY A 13 -5.38 10.95 3.54
N LEU A 14 -4.56 10.91 2.50
CA LEU A 14 -3.49 9.91 2.32
C LEU A 14 -2.15 10.40 2.87
N ILE A 15 -1.42 9.50 3.51
CA ILE A 15 -0.02 9.66 3.92
C ILE A 15 0.82 8.60 3.19
N PRO A 16 1.79 8.96 2.34
CA PRO A 16 2.66 7.98 1.68
C PRO A 16 3.59 7.34 2.72
N TRP A 17 3.73 6.00 2.65
CA TRP A 17 4.63 5.27 3.56
C TRP A 17 5.64 4.37 2.87
N SER A 18 5.40 3.97 1.61
CA SER A 18 6.33 3.17 0.84
C SER A 18 6.09 3.30 -0.66
N GLU A 19 7.09 2.92 -1.44
CA GLU A 19 7.03 2.74 -2.88
C GLU A 19 7.65 1.39 -3.27
N SER A 20 7.17 0.82 -4.38
CA SER A 20 7.81 -0.34 -4.99
C SER A 20 8.91 0.10 -5.96
N LEU A 21 9.85 -0.80 -6.27
CA LEU A 21 10.83 -0.60 -7.34
C LEU A 21 10.19 -0.52 -8.74
N SER A 22 8.93 -0.90 -8.88
CA SER A 22 8.15 -0.79 -10.12
C SER A 22 7.42 0.55 -10.27
N GLY A 23 7.48 1.44 -9.28
CA GLY A 23 6.85 2.76 -9.31
C GLY A 23 5.41 2.79 -8.76
N ASP A 24 5.03 1.78 -7.97
CA ASP A 24 3.77 1.78 -7.23
C ASP A 24 3.97 2.55 -5.91
N VAL A 25 2.95 3.28 -5.46
CA VAL A 25 2.99 4.03 -4.19
C VAL A 25 1.92 3.50 -3.25
N PHE A 26 2.32 3.29 -2.00
CA PHE A 26 1.45 2.80 -0.93
C PHE A 26 1.21 3.90 0.10
N TYR A 27 -0.05 4.09 0.46
CA TYR A 27 -0.49 5.11 1.40
C TYR A 27 -1.23 4.49 2.57
N TRP A 28 -1.19 5.17 3.72
CA TRP A 28 -2.18 5.00 4.76
C TRP A 28 -3.30 6.00 4.50
N ARG A 29 -4.55 5.55 4.57
CA ARG A 29 -5.69 6.46 4.57
C ARG A 29 -6.12 6.73 6.00
N VAL A 30 -6.02 7.99 6.41
CA VAL A 30 -6.34 8.40 7.78
C VAL A 30 -7.83 8.26 8.02
N THR A 31 -8.22 7.20 8.74
CA THR A 31 -9.60 6.87 9.08
C THR A 31 -9.72 6.67 10.60
N GLY A 32 -10.56 7.48 11.24
CA GLY A 32 -10.68 7.46 12.69
C GLY A 32 -9.38 7.83 13.42
N SER A 33 -9.30 7.45 14.71
CA SER A 33 -8.21 7.85 15.60
C SER A 33 -7.14 6.79 15.83
N ASP A 34 -7.37 5.54 15.41
CA ASP A 34 -6.44 4.42 15.61
C ASP A 34 -5.60 4.17 14.35
N PRO A 35 -4.30 4.50 14.35
CA PRO A 35 -3.44 4.32 13.18
C PRO A 35 -3.26 2.87 12.73
N GLU A 36 -3.34 1.91 13.66
CA GLU A 36 -3.20 0.48 13.32
C GLU A 36 -4.37 -0.05 12.49
N SER A 37 -5.49 0.66 12.52
CA SER A 37 -6.70 0.35 11.77
C SER A 37 -6.78 1.07 10.41
N TRP A 38 -5.81 1.94 10.07
CA TRP A 38 -5.83 2.67 8.81
C TRP A 38 -5.61 1.72 7.62
N PRO A 39 -6.51 1.71 6.62
CA PRO A 39 -6.35 0.87 5.45
C PRO A 39 -5.19 1.33 4.59
N VAL A 40 -4.65 0.40 3.81
CA VAL A 40 -3.65 0.70 2.79
C VAL A 40 -4.35 1.05 1.50
N VAL A 41 -4.01 2.20 0.92
CA VAL A 41 -4.42 2.58 -0.44
C VAL A 41 -3.23 2.36 -1.36
N VAL A 42 -3.47 1.68 -2.47
CA VAL A 42 -2.46 1.40 -3.51
C VAL A 42 -2.73 2.30 -4.70
N ASN A 43 -1.69 3.01 -5.15
CA ASN A 43 -1.62 3.65 -6.45
C ASN A 43 -0.60 2.89 -7.28
N SER A 44 -1.07 2.00 -8.15
CA SER A 44 -0.17 1.24 -9.01
C SER A 44 0.45 2.15 -10.08
N ARG A 45 1.59 1.73 -10.63
CA ARG A 45 2.22 2.40 -11.77
C ARG A 45 1.31 2.51 -13.00
N ASN A 46 0.29 1.65 -13.08
CA ASN A 46 -0.70 1.62 -14.16
C ASN A 46 -1.91 2.52 -13.88
N LEU A 47 -1.84 3.37 -12.84
CA LEU A 47 -2.90 4.28 -12.41
C LEU A 47 -4.15 3.58 -11.87
N GLU A 48 -4.07 2.29 -11.52
CA GLU A 48 -5.12 1.63 -10.75
C GLU A 48 -5.04 2.03 -9.28
N TRP A 49 -6.19 2.35 -8.72
CA TRP A 49 -6.39 2.66 -7.31
C TRP A 49 -7.27 1.62 -6.65
N TRP A 50 -6.87 1.16 -5.47
CA TRP A 50 -7.66 0.23 -4.67
C TRP A 50 -7.25 0.27 -3.20
N GLU A 51 -8.13 -0.21 -2.34
CA GLU A 51 -7.90 -0.28 -0.89
C GLU A 51 -7.76 -1.73 -0.44
N CYS A 52 -6.84 -1.94 0.50
CA CYS A 52 -6.73 -3.16 1.29
C CYS A 52 -7.16 -2.84 2.71
N ASP A 53 -8.14 -3.59 3.23
CA ASP A 53 -8.48 -3.53 4.64
C ASP A 53 -7.31 -3.98 5.51
N GLY A 54 -7.14 -3.31 6.65
CA GLY A 54 -6.03 -3.54 7.58
C GLY A 54 -4.78 -2.73 7.27
N GLY A 55 -3.83 -2.76 8.21
CA GLY A 55 -2.62 -1.96 8.15
C GLY A 55 -1.54 -2.50 7.20
N ALA A 56 -0.41 -1.78 7.15
CA ALA A 56 0.72 -2.09 6.27
C ALA A 56 1.26 -3.53 6.44
N LEU A 57 1.26 -4.08 7.66
CA LEU A 57 1.70 -5.45 7.89
C LEU A 57 0.76 -6.48 7.24
N SER A 58 -0.56 -6.31 7.40
CA SER A 58 -1.56 -7.20 6.77
C SER A 58 -1.43 -7.16 5.26
N PHE A 59 -1.21 -5.97 4.69
CA PHE A 59 -0.93 -5.81 3.27
C PHE A 59 0.32 -6.59 2.84
N LEU A 60 1.45 -6.43 3.52
CA LEU A 60 2.69 -7.14 3.17
C LEU A 60 2.53 -8.66 3.28
N VAL A 61 1.89 -9.16 4.33
CA VAL A 61 1.63 -10.60 4.50
C VAL A 61 0.74 -11.13 3.38
N GLY A 62 -0.37 -10.45 3.08
CA GLY A 62 -1.31 -10.89 2.05
C GLY A 62 -0.73 -10.84 0.62
N ILE A 63 0.24 -9.95 0.39
CA ILE A 63 1.02 -9.94 -0.85
C ILE A 63 2.07 -11.06 -0.87
N ILE A 64 2.53 -11.59 0.26
CA ILE A 64 3.50 -12.71 0.28
C ILE A 64 2.78 -14.06 0.14
N ASP A 65 1.69 -14.27 0.86
CA ASP A 65 0.93 -15.53 0.85
C ASP A 65 -0.10 -15.61 -0.30
N GLY A 66 -0.37 -14.48 -0.97
CA GLY A 66 -1.32 -14.39 -2.08
C GLY A 66 -2.78 -14.24 -1.67
N SER A 67 -3.07 -13.89 -0.41
CA SER A 67 -4.43 -13.63 0.06
C SER A 67 -5.01 -12.30 -0.45
N ILE A 68 -4.19 -11.41 -1.01
CA ILE A 68 -4.62 -10.11 -1.57
C ILE A 68 -4.53 -10.14 -3.10
N GLU A 69 -5.57 -9.59 -3.75
CA GLU A 69 -5.58 -9.38 -5.20
C GLU A 69 -4.56 -8.28 -5.58
N ARG A 70 -3.58 -8.62 -6.43
CA ARG A 70 -2.49 -7.74 -6.86
C ARG A 70 -2.90 -6.82 -8.02
N ARG A 71 -4.01 -6.09 -7.87
CA ARG A 71 -4.56 -5.22 -8.93
C ARG A 71 -3.53 -4.17 -9.37
N GLY A 72 -3.08 -4.25 -10.62
CA GLY A 72 -2.06 -3.36 -11.19
C GLY A 72 -0.61 -3.57 -10.70
N LEU A 73 -0.38 -4.47 -9.72
CA LEU A 73 0.96 -4.77 -9.19
C LEU A 73 1.62 -5.93 -9.97
N PRO A 74 2.96 -6.06 -9.90
CA PRO A 74 3.65 -7.26 -10.39
C PRO A 74 3.10 -8.54 -9.75
N SER A 75 2.93 -9.61 -10.54
CA SER A 75 2.34 -10.87 -10.05
C SER A 75 3.30 -11.75 -9.27
N ASP A 76 4.61 -11.51 -9.39
CA ASP A 76 5.70 -12.35 -8.87
C ASP A 76 6.56 -11.65 -7.80
N VAL A 77 6.27 -10.39 -7.46
CA VAL A 77 7.06 -9.60 -6.50
C VAL A 77 6.18 -8.97 -5.41
N PRO A 78 6.57 -9.10 -4.12
CA PRO A 78 7.48 -10.11 -3.59
C PRO A 78 6.93 -11.53 -3.79
N GLY A 79 7.84 -12.48 -4.00
CA GLY A 79 7.50 -13.91 -3.94
C GLY A 79 7.32 -14.40 -2.50
N SER A 80 6.99 -15.67 -2.33
CA SER A 80 6.69 -16.30 -1.03
C SER A 80 7.87 -16.41 -0.05
N ASP A 81 9.12 -16.22 -0.51
CA ASP A 81 10.33 -16.15 0.33
C ASP A 81 11.08 -14.83 0.06
N PRO A 82 10.53 -13.67 0.49
CA PRO A 82 11.17 -12.39 0.26
C PRO A 82 12.40 -12.22 1.15
N LYS A 83 13.40 -11.50 0.64
CA LYS A 83 14.58 -11.11 1.43
C LYS A 83 14.44 -9.66 1.86
N VAL A 84 14.45 -9.44 3.17
CA VAL A 84 14.51 -8.09 3.75
C VAL A 84 15.95 -7.61 3.73
N ARG A 85 16.18 -6.41 3.19
CA ARG A 85 17.49 -5.76 3.17
C ARG A 85 17.36 -4.40 3.83
N ALA A 86 18.18 -4.14 4.84
CA ALA A 86 18.39 -2.80 5.32
C ALA A 86 19.28 -2.07 4.30
N TYR A 87 18.81 -0.94 3.77
CA TYR A 87 19.68 -0.05 3.00
C TYR A 87 20.54 0.75 3.99
N PRO A 88 21.88 0.69 3.90
CA PRO A 88 22.71 1.62 4.64
C PRO A 88 22.45 3.03 4.08
N GLY A 89 21.98 3.92 4.95
CA GLY A 89 21.83 5.34 4.63
C GLY A 89 23.16 6.06 4.52
#